data_AF-A0A7W9KMT3-F1
#
_entry.id   AF-A0A7W9KMT3-F1
#
_cell.length_a   1.000
_cell.length_b   1.000
_cell.length_c   1.000
_cell.angle_alpha   90.00
_cell.angle_beta   90.00
_cell.angle_gamma   90.00
#
_symmetry.space_group_name_H-M   'P 1'
#
loop_
_entity.id
_entity.type
_entity.pdbx_description
1 polymer ?
#
loop_
_entity_poly.entity_id
_entity_poly.type
_entity_poly.pdbx_seq_one_letter_code
_entity_poly.pdbx_strand_id
1 'polypeptide(L)'
;MSRKAEEMVDHSRVPRLIFAVVGVLVAVIGVVGLVSGHGGSLGDTTPDANVIGLQLSPLHSLLLVILGAIGALSTLVRRLTAPWALLQFAIFSGLFCYGVAQPDSLGLNLADHILHLVVLTVSAICALLVAAPFMGSDRH
;
A
#
# COMPACT_ATOMS: atom_id res chain seq x y z
N MET A 1 27.13 -15.64 30.50
CA MET A 1 25.95 -15.84 29.62
C MET A 1 26.43 -15.72 28.19
N SER A 2 26.43 -16.84 27.48
CA SER A 2 27.15 -17.08 26.23
C SER A 2 26.16 -17.20 25.08
N ARG A 3 26.39 -16.49 23.97
CA ARG A 3 25.85 -16.68 22.60
C ARG A 3 24.33 -16.74 22.37
N LYS A 4 23.51 -16.87 23.43
CA LYS A 4 22.04 -16.98 23.44
C LYS A 4 21.29 -15.65 23.39
N ALA A 5 22.00 -14.54 23.20
CA ALA A 5 21.46 -13.41 22.44
C ALA A 5 21.57 -13.75 20.94
N GLU A 6 21.13 -14.97 20.61
CA GLU A 6 20.73 -15.40 19.27
C GLU A 6 20.03 -14.21 18.64
N GLU A 7 20.51 -13.79 17.49
CA GLU A 7 19.88 -12.77 16.67
C GLU A 7 18.37 -13.06 16.63
N MET A 8 17.59 -12.32 17.42
CA MET A 8 16.17 -12.20 17.19
C MET A 8 16.09 -11.47 15.86
N VAL A 9 16.08 -12.25 14.78
CA VAL A 9 15.90 -11.75 13.42
C VAL A 9 14.60 -10.96 13.48
N ASP A 10 14.71 -9.65 13.31
CA ASP A 10 13.54 -8.78 13.31
C ASP A 10 12.86 -8.93 11.95
N HIS A 11 11.88 -9.83 11.91
CA HIS A 11 11.09 -10.18 10.73
C HIS A 11 10.28 -8.99 10.18
N SER A 12 10.22 -7.87 10.92
CA SER A 12 9.56 -6.64 10.45
C SER A 12 10.48 -5.72 9.65
N ARG A 13 11.82 -5.92 9.64
CA ARG A 13 12.76 -5.03 8.94
C ARG A 13 12.50 -4.94 7.44
N VAL A 14 12.37 -6.10 6.79
CA VAL A 14 12.11 -6.19 5.35
C VAL A 14 10.74 -5.61 5.01
N PRO A 15 9.63 -6.02 5.67
CA PRO A 15 8.32 -5.37 5.49
C PRO A 15 8.33 -3.84 5.69
N ARG A 16 9.03 -3.34 6.73
CA ARG A 16 9.14 -1.89 6.98
C ARG A 16 9.86 -1.17 5.84
N LEU A 17 10.95 -1.74 5.31
CA LEU A 17 11.65 -1.14 4.17
C LEU A 17 10.75 -1.13 2.92
N ILE A 18 10.04 -2.23 2.67
CA ILE A 18 9.09 -2.32 1.55
C ILE A 18 8.01 -1.25 1.69
N PHE A 19 7.37 -1.11 2.86
CA PHE A 19 6.34 -0.09 3.10
C PHE A 19 6.89 1.34 3.01
N ALA A 20 8.15 1.58 3.39
CA ALA A 20 8.77 2.89 3.22
C ALA A 20 8.92 3.24 1.74
N VAL A 21 9.49 2.33 0.96
CA VAL A 21 9.73 2.54 -0.48
C VAL A 21 8.41 2.67 -1.24
N VAL A 22 7.51 1.70 -1.06
CA VAL A 22 6.19 1.71 -1.73
C VAL A 22 5.39 2.93 -1.30
N GLY A 23 5.38 3.27 0.00
CA GLY A 23 4.67 4.43 0.52
C GLY A 23 5.16 5.74 -0.08
N VAL A 24 6.48 5.93 -0.18
CA VAL A 24 7.07 7.12 -0.82
C VAL A 24 6.73 7.17 -2.31
N LEU A 25 6.89 6.07 -3.04
CA LEU A 25 6.59 6.04 -4.48
C LEU A 25 5.11 6.35 -4.76
N VAL A 26 4.20 5.73 -4.03
CA VAL A 26 2.76 5.95 -4.14
C VAL A 26 2.41 7.40 -3.79
N ALA A 27 3.01 7.97 -2.73
CA ALA A 27 2.80 9.36 -2.39
C ALA A 27 3.32 10.32 -3.48
N VAL A 28 4.49 10.05 -4.05
CA VAL A 28 5.06 10.85 -5.15
C VAL A 28 4.15 10.82 -6.37
N ILE A 29 3.65 9.65 -6.77
CA ILE A 29 2.68 9.51 -7.87
C ILE A 29 1.44 10.36 -7.60
N GLY A 30 0.89 10.30 -6.37
CA GLY A 30 -0.26 11.12 -5.98
C GLY A 30 0.02 12.62 -6.03
N VAL A 31 1.20 13.07 -5.56
CA VAL A 31 1.61 14.48 -5.64
C VAL A 31 1.73 14.92 -7.10
N VAL A 32 2.38 14.11 -7.95
CA VAL A 32 2.51 14.41 -9.38
C VAL A 32 1.13 14.48 -10.05
N GLY A 33 0.20 13.58 -9.70
CA GLY A 33 -1.19 13.64 -10.16
C GLY A 33 -1.88 14.95 -9.78
N LEU A 34 -1.81 15.34 -8.50
CA LEU A 34 -2.40 16.60 -8.02
C LEU A 34 -1.82 17.84 -8.70
N VAL A 35 -0.50 17.85 -8.96
CA VAL A 35 0.19 18.99 -9.59
C VAL A 35 -0.05 19.03 -11.11
N SER A 36 -0.24 17.88 -11.75
CA SER A 36 -0.43 17.78 -13.21
C SER A 36 -1.90 17.93 -13.63
N GLY A 37 -2.85 17.75 -12.70
CA GLY A 37 -4.28 17.97 -12.93
C GLY A 37 -4.62 19.45 -13.16
N HIS A 38 -5.69 19.72 -13.91
CA HIS A 38 -6.02 21.05 -14.43
C HIS A 38 -7.06 21.81 -13.60
N GLY A 39 -7.31 21.38 -12.36
CA GLY A 39 -8.10 22.13 -11.38
C GLY A 39 -9.54 21.64 -11.27
N GLY A 40 -9.82 20.97 -10.16
CA GLY A 40 -11.14 20.52 -9.73
C GLY A 40 -11.20 20.48 -8.19
N SER A 41 -12.34 20.08 -7.62
CA SER A 41 -12.43 19.84 -6.18
C SER A 41 -11.66 18.57 -5.80
N LEU A 42 -11.08 18.51 -4.59
CA LEU A 42 -10.42 17.30 -4.07
C LEU A 42 -11.37 16.09 -3.95
N GLY A 43 -12.69 16.28 -4.08
CA GLY A 43 -13.69 15.22 -4.14
C GLY A 43 -14.00 14.72 -5.55
N ASP A 44 -13.37 15.26 -6.60
CA ASP A 44 -13.67 14.88 -7.98
C ASP A 44 -13.05 13.52 -8.34
N THR A 45 -13.87 12.67 -8.96
CA THR A 45 -13.50 11.33 -9.44
C THR A 45 -13.21 11.30 -10.94
N THR A 46 -13.43 12.41 -11.64
CA THR A 46 -13.15 12.54 -13.06
C THR A 46 -11.64 12.63 -13.27
N PRO A 47 -11.01 11.70 -14.03
CA PRO A 47 -9.58 11.77 -14.28
C PRO A 47 -9.21 12.97 -15.15
N ASP A 48 -8.20 13.73 -14.71
CA ASP A 48 -7.70 14.92 -15.41
C ASP A 48 -6.16 14.94 -15.54
N ALA A 49 -5.48 13.91 -15.01
CA ALA A 49 -4.05 13.69 -15.15
C ALA A 49 -3.73 12.25 -15.58
N ASN A 50 -2.62 12.08 -16.30
CA ASN A 50 -2.05 10.76 -16.60
C ASN A 50 -0.61 10.68 -16.09
N VAL A 51 -0.34 9.71 -15.20
CA VAL A 51 0.98 9.54 -14.60
C VAL A 51 1.39 8.08 -14.69
N ILE A 52 2.39 7.77 -15.53
CA ILE A 52 2.89 6.39 -15.74
C ILE A 52 1.74 5.44 -16.16
N GLY A 53 0.80 5.94 -16.96
CA GLY A 53 -0.36 5.19 -17.42
C GLY A 53 -1.53 5.13 -16.43
N LEU A 54 -1.40 5.62 -15.20
CA LEU A 54 -2.51 5.75 -14.25
C LEU A 54 -3.39 6.94 -14.63
N GLN A 55 -4.71 6.74 -14.68
CA GLN A 55 -5.67 7.82 -14.87
C GLN A 55 -6.03 8.37 -13.50
N LEU A 56 -5.56 9.57 -13.21
CA LEU A 56 -5.63 10.15 -11.89
C LEU A 56 -6.66 11.27 -11.88
N SER A 57 -7.67 11.12 -11.02
CA SER A 57 -8.55 12.21 -10.61
C SER A 57 -7.94 12.95 -9.41
N PRO A 58 -8.46 14.14 -9.05
CA PRO A 58 -8.07 14.83 -7.82
C PRO A 58 -8.24 13.96 -6.56
N LEU A 59 -9.39 13.26 -6.43
CA LEU A 59 -9.65 12.37 -5.31
C LEU A 59 -8.68 11.18 -5.29
N HIS A 60 -8.45 10.53 -6.43
CA HIS A 60 -7.56 9.38 -6.50
C HIS A 60 -6.12 9.78 -6.13
N SER A 61 -5.64 10.90 -6.69
CA SER A 61 -4.33 11.46 -6.38
C SER A 61 -4.18 11.76 -4.89
N LEU A 62 -5.19 12.40 -4.28
CA LEU A 62 -5.20 12.68 -2.84
C LEU A 62 -5.14 11.39 -2.00
N LEU A 63 -5.91 10.37 -2.36
CA LEU A 63 -5.90 9.08 -1.66
C LEU A 63 -4.54 8.40 -1.76
N LEU A 64 -3.87 8.44 -2.91
CA LEU A 64 -2.49 7.94 -3.06
C LEU A 64 -1.51 8.70 -2.15
N VAL A 65 -1.62 10.03 -2.06
CA VAL A 65 -0.80 10.82 -1.12
C VAL A 65 -1.03 10.39 0.33
N ILE A 66 -2.30 10.30 0.75
CA ILE A 66 -2.65 9.94 2.13
C ILE A 66 -2.17 8.53 2.46
N LEU A 67 -2.50 7.53 1.63
CA LEU A 67 -2.10 6.14 1.88
C LEU A 67 -0.58 5.97 1.80
N GLY A 68 0.08 6.63 0.85
CA GLY A 68 1.53 6.60 0.71
C GLY A 68 2.23 7.21 1.93
N ALA A 69 1.76 8.37 2.41
CA ALA A 69 2.28 9.03 3.59
C ALA A 69 2.07 8.21 4.87
N ILE A 70 0.85 7.70 5.10
CA ILE A 70 0.58 6.81 6.25
C ILE A 70 1.44 5.56 6.16
N GLY A 71 1.62 5.00 4.96
CA GLY A 71 2.48 3.85 4.72
C GLY A 71 3.92 4.10 5.12
N ALA A 72 4.51 5.20 4.64
CA ALA A 72 5.87 5.59 4.99
C ALA A 72 6.02 5.87 6.50
N LEU A 73 5.07 6.57 7.11
CA LEU A 73 5.08 6.91 8.54
C LEU A 73 4.86 5.69 9.44
N SER A 74 4.09 4.68 9.00
CA SER A 74 3.86 3.45 9.75
C SER A 74 5.16 2.71 10.05
N THR A 75 6.17 2.88 9.19
CA THR A 75 7.49 2.27 9.33
C THR A 75 8.29 2.82 10.51
N LEU A 76 7.93 3.98 11.06
CA LEU A 76 8.59 4.55 12.25
C LEU A 76 8.25 3.77 13.52
N VAL A 77 7.13 3.03 13.52
CA VAL A 77 6.62 2.36 14.72
C VAL A 77 6.52 0.85 14.46
N ARG A 78 7.52 0.07 14.91
CA ARG A 78 7.64 -1.37 14.63
C ARG A 78 6.33 -2.16 14.85
N ARG A 79 5.62 -1.90 15.95
CA ARG A 79 4.35 -2.58 16.29
C ARG A 79 3.22 -2.36 15.27
N LEU A 80 3.31 -1.34 14.42
CA LEU A 80 2.31 -1.05 13.40
C LEU A 80 2.53 -1.84 12.11
N THR A 81 3.67 -2.50 11.92
CA THR A 81 3.99 -3.19 10.66
C THR A 81 2.96 -4.26 10.29
N ALA A 82 2.60 -5.15 11.24
CA ALA A 82 1.59 -6.18 11.02
C ALA A 82 0.18 -5.62 10.78
N PRO A 83 -0.40 -4.76 11.67
CA PRO A 83 -1.74 -4.24 11.44
C PRO A 83 -1.81 -3.36 10.19
N TRP A 84 -0.73 -2.66 9.83
CA TRP A 84 -0.67 -1.91 8.57
C TRP A 84 -0.68 -2.83 7.34
N ALA A 85 0.09 -3.91 7.36
CA ALA A 85 0.09 -4.91 6.29
C ALA A 85 -1.31 -5.51 6.08
N LEU A 86 -1.99 -5.88 7.17
CA LEU A 86 -3.34 -6.43 7.11
C LEU A 86 -4.37 -5.39 6.63
N LEU A 87 -4.25 -4.14 7.10
CA LEU A 87 -5.14 -3.06 6.69
C LEU A 87 -5.00 -2.76 5.19
N GLN A 88 -3.77 -2.62 4.67
CA GLN A 88 -3.56 -2.44 3.24
C GLN A 88 -4.10 -3.63 2.45
N PHE A 89 -3.79 -4.85 2.88
CA PHE A 89 -4.31 -6.05 2.23
C PHE A 89 -5.84 -6.02 2.13
N ALA A 90 -6.54 -5.68 3.21
CA ALA A 90 -7.99 -5.60 3.23
C ALA A 90 -8.52 -4.50 2.30
N ILE A 91 -7.96 -3.29 2.38
CA ILE A 91 -8.39 -2.14 1.55
C ILE A 91 -8.20 -2.45 0.06
N PHE A 92 -7.00 -2.87 -0.34
CA PHE A 92 -6.70 -3.10 -1.75
C PHE A 92 -7.36 -4.37 -2.30
N SER A 93 -7.66 -5.37 -1.47
CA SER A 93 -8.53 -6.48 -1.86
C SER A 93 -9.94 -5.99 -2.16
N GLY A 94 -10.50 -5.14 -1.30
CA GLY A 94 -11.81 -4.53 -1.53
C GLY A 94 -11.85 -3.69 -2.81
N LEU A 95 -10.86 -2.82 -3.02
CA LEU A 95 -10.74 -1.99 -4.23
C LEU A 95 -10.56 -2.83 -5.48
N PHE A 96 -9.72 -3.86 -5.44
CA PHE A 96 -9.51 -4.75 -6.58
C PHE A 96 -10.79 -5.52 -6.93
N CYS A 97 -11.46 -6.14 -5.95
CA CYS A 97 -12.72 -6.84 -6.15
C CYS A 97 -13.82 -5.90 -6.66
N TYR A 98 -13.91 -4.70 -6.11
CA TYR A 98 -14.87 -3.69 -6.55
C TYR A 98 -14.60 -3.27 -8.00
N GLY A 99 -13.34 -2.98 -8.34
CA GLY A 99 -12.95 -2.59 -9.69
C GLY A 99 -13.23 -3.70 -10.72
N VAL A 100 -12.93 -4.96 -10.39
CA VAL A 100 -13.30 -6.11 -11.24
C VAL A 100 -14.82 -6.20 -11.45
N ALA A 101 -15.61 -5.90 -10.41
CA ALA A 101 -17.07 -5.92 -10.50
C ALA A 101 -17.66 -4.68 -11.19
N GLN A 102 -16.96 -3.55 -11.19
CA GLN A 102 -17.41 -2.24 -11.68
C GLN A 102 -16.26 -1.54 -12.45
N PRO A 103 -15.86 -2.06 -13.61
CA PRO A 103 -14.63 -1.66 -14.30
C PRO A 103 -14.59 -0.20 -14.76
N ASP A 104 -15.76 0.41 -14.98
CA ASP A 104 -15.90 1.81 -15.43
C ASP A 104 -16.19 2.79 -14.27
N SER A 105 -16.20 2.31 -13.02
CA SER A 105 -16.51 3.13 -11.84
C SER A 105 -15.26 3.85 -11.31
N LEU A 106 -15.46 5.03 -10.70
CA LEU A 106 -14.43 5.84 -10.04
C LEU A 106 -13.30 6.37 -10.95
N GLY A 107 -13.46 6.29 -12.27
CA GLY A 107 -12.44 6.79 -13.21
C GLY A 107 -11.14 5.97 -13.20
N LEU A 108 -11.20 4.71 -12.76
CA LEU A 108 -10.04 3.83 -12.69
C LEU A 108 -9.86 3.10 -14.03
N ASN A 109 -8.62 2.93 -14.46
CA ASN A 109 -8.25 2.18 -15.64
C ASN A 109 -7.57 0.84 -15.30
N LEU A 110 -7.15 0.08 -16.31
CA LEU A 110 -6.46 -1.19 -16.10
C LEU A 110 -5.16 -1.05 -15.30
N ALA A 111 -4.39 0.03 -15.50
CA ALA A 111 -3.16 0.26 -14.77
C ALA A 111 -3.43 0.45 -13.27
N ASP A 112 -4.53 1.11 -12.90
CA ASP A 112 -4.95 1.26 -11.50
C ASP A 112 -5.29 -0.10 -10.87
N HIS A 113 -5.97 -0.98 -11.61
CA HIS A 113 -6.26 -2.34 -11.15
C HIS A 113 -4.99 -3.16 -10.93
N ILE A 114 -4.01 -3.04 -11.83
CA ILE A 114 -2.70 -3.68 -11.69
C ILE A 114 -1.99 -3.12 -10.45
N LEU A 115 -2.01 -1.80 -10.24
CA LEU A 115 -1.42 -1.19 -9.04
C LEU A 115 -2.07 -1.75 -7.76
N HIS A 116 -3.40 -1.82 -7.70
CA HIS A 116 -4.11 -2.40 -6.56
C HIS A 116 -3.72 -3.86 -6.31
N LEU A 117 -3.62 -4.67 -7.37
CA LEU A 117 -3.19 -6.06 -7.29
C LEU A 117 -1.75 -6.21 -6.80
N VAL A 118 -0.84 -5.34 -7.24
CA VAL A 118 0.55 -5.33 -6.78
C VAL A 118 0.59 -4.97 -5.29
N VAL A 119 -0.11 -3.91 -4.88
CA VAL A 119 -0.10 -3.48 -3.48
C VAL A 119 -0.70 -4.54 -2.58
N LEU A 120 -1.89 -5.11 -2.89
CA LEU A 120 -2.47 -6.16 -2.06
C LEU A 120 -1.55 -7.39 -1.95
N THR A 121 -0.86 -7.76 -3.04
CA THR A 121 0.07 -8.90 -3.06
C THR A 121 1.26 -8.63 -2.15
N VAL A 122 1.86 -7.44 -2.27
CA VAL A 122 2.97 -7.00 -1.42
C VAL A 122 2.55 -6.96 0.05
N SER A 123 1.35 -6.43 0.35
CA SER A 123 0.83 -6.39 1.72
C SER A 123 0.61 -7.79 2.29
N ALA A 124 0.08 -8.73 1.50
CA ALA A 124 -0.08 -10.12 1.90
C ALA A 124 1.27 -10.78 2.21
N ILE A 125 2.26 -10.63 1.34
CA ILE A 125 3.63 -11.13 1.56
C ILE A 125 4.21 -10.53 2.85
N CYS A 126 4.09 -9.22 3.04
CA CYS A 126 4.58 -8.55 4.25
C CYS A 126 3.89 -9.06 5.52
N ALA A 127 2.57 -9.28 5.48
CA ALA A 127 1.83 -9.85 6.60
C ALA A 127 2.31 -11.27 6.92
N LEU A 128 2.51 -12.11 5.91
CA LEU A 128 3.04 -13.46 6.07
C LEU A 128 4.47 -13.46 6.62
N LEU A 129 5.34 -12.58 6.16
CA LEU A 129 6.70 -12.45 6.69
C LEU A 129 6.72 -12.09 8.18
N VAL A 130 5.82 -11.22 8.62
CA VAL A 130 5.69 -10.88 10.05
C VAL A 130 5.07 -12.03 10.85
N ALA A 131 4.16 -12.81 10.25
CA ALA A 131 3.45 -13.91 10.91
C ALA A 131 4.23 -15.23 10.93
N ALA A 132 5.15 -15.46 9.98
CA ALA A 132 5.86 -16.72 9.77
C ALA A 132 6.49 -17.33 11.04
N PRO A 133 7.12 -16.55 11.96
CA PRO A 133 7.69 -17.10 13.19
C PRO A 133 6.65 -17.77 14.12
N PHE A 134 5.37 -17.40 13.98
CA PHE A 134 4.28 -17.91 14.81
C PHE A 134 3.53 -19.09 14.17
N MET A 135 3.78 -19.37 12.88
CA MET A 135 3.10 -20.42 12.12
C MET A 135 3.75 -21.80 12.23
N GLY A 136 5.00 -21.87 12.71
CA GLY A 136 5.76 -23.12 12.88
C GLY A 136 5.75 -23.71 14.29
N SER A 137 4.85 -23.25 15.17
CA SER A 137 4.73 -23.76 16.54
C SER A 137 3.88 -25.03 16.56
N ASP A 138 4.46 -26.16 16.19
CA ASP A 138 4.00 -27.46 16.72
C ASP A 138 4.16 -27.40 18.24
N ARG A 139 3.04 -27.08 18.92
CA ARG A 139 2.92 -27.22 20.37
C ARG A 139 2.84 -28.71 20.68
N HIS A 140 3.99 -29.32 20.92
CA HIS A 140 4.13 -30.58 21.65
C HIS A 140 5.00 -30.34 22.89
#